data_AF-A0A2E1NZF7-F1
#
_entry.id   AF-A0A2E1NZF7-F1
#
_cell.length_a   1.000
_cell.length_b   1.000
_cell.length_c   1.000
_cell.angle_alpha   90.00
_cell.angle_beta   90.00
_cell.angle_gamma   90.00
#
_symmetry.space_group_name_H-M   'P 1'
#
loop_
_entity.id
_entity.type
_entity.pdbx_description
1 polymer ?
#
loop_
_entity_poly.entity_id
_entity_poly.type
_entity_poly.pdbx_seq_one_letter_code
_entity_poly.pdbx_strand_id
1 'polypeptide(L)'
;MRKQEKIGYGLVGFAMLLVVLGSIGFTTTGEVGDIPTPNVPERTFFADDPLPENGLTTFISATVTLTWDRDDIYVVIAEEDEKKRCESLPPGLFSQGSGTACTPYDTDVVVAGTDGDEGLTWDVESGVYYAGIGTVEDGLPSGVEVDISYSVHLQAGFVSYFLFALLGAGGFAYSRVE
;
A
#
# COMPACT_ATOMS: atom_id res chain seq x y z
N MET A 1 -35.88 -0.59 -32.63
CA MET A 1 -35.27 -1.29 -31.50
C MET A 1 -36.33 -1.67 -30.49
N ARG A 2 -36.47 -2.96 -30.19
CA ARG A 2 -37.30 -3.49 -29.11
C ARG A 2 -36.79 -2.99 -27.75
N LYS A 3 -37.66 -2.95 -26.74
CA LYS A 3 -37.30 -2.50 -25.38
C LYS A 3 -36.12 -3.30 -24.81
N GLN A 4 -36.07 -4.60 -25.10
CA GLN A 4 -35.01 -5.49 -24.61
C GLN A 4 -33.64 -5.20 -25.25
N GLU A 5 -33.59 -4.93 -26.55
CA GLU A 5 -32.36 -4.52 -27.25
C GLU A 5 -31.75 -3.25 -26.65
N LYS A 6 -32.59 -2.23 -26.38
CA LYS A 6 -32.12 -0.96 -25.79
C LYS A 6 -31.51 -1.16 -24.41
N ILE A 7 -32.15 -1.98 -23.58
CA ILE A 7 -31.68 -2.28 -22.22
C ILE A 7 -30.40 -3.11 -22.28
N GLY A 8 -30.35 -4.14 -23.14
CA GLY A 8 -29.19 -5.01 -23.27
C GLY A 8 -27.94 -4.29 -23.77
N TYR A 9 -28.05 -3.49 -24.83
CA TYR A 9 -26.93 -2.66 -25.28
C TYR A 9 -26.57 -1.55 -24.28
N GLY A 10 -27.55 -1.03 -23.53
CA GLY A 10 -27.30 -0.11 -22.42
C GLY A 10 -26.42 -0.74 -21.34
N LEU A 11 -26.68 -1.98 -20.95
CA LEU A 11 -25.87 -2.74 -20.00
C LEU A 11 -24.46 -3.01 -20.53
N VAL A 12 -24.31 -3.36 -21.81
CA VAL A 12 -22.99 -3.51 -22.43
C VAL A 12 -22.20 -2.20 -22.38
N GLY A 13 -22.83 -1.09 -22.76
CA GLY A 13 -22.20 0.23 -22.69
C GLY A 13 -21.79 0.62 -21.26
N PHE A 14 -22.64 0.30 -20.28
CA PHE A 14 -22.34 0.54 -18.87
C PHE A 14 -21.19 -0.33 -18.36
N ALA A 15 -21.15 -1.62 -18.71
CA ALA A 15 -20.03 -2.51 -18.38
C ALA A 15 -18.71 -1.96 -18.94
N MET A 16 -18.69 -1.54 -20.20
CA MET A 16 -17.51 -0.94 -20.83
C MET A 16 -17.05 0.33 -20.09
N LEU A 17 -17.99 1.17 -19.69
CA LEU A 17 -17.68 2.37 -18.91
C LEU A 17 -17.08 2.01 -17.54
N LEU A 18 -17.60 0.99 -16.86
CA LEU A 18 -17.04 0.51 -15.59
C LEU A 18 -15.63 -0.06 -15.76
N VAL A 19 -15.35 -0.79 -16.84
CA VAL A 19 -13.99 -1.26 -17.14
C VAL A 19 -13.05 -0.07 -17.29
N VAL A 20 -13.41 0.92 -18.11
CA VAL A 20 -12.56 2.09 -18.35
C VAL A 20 -12.32 2.88 -17.06
N LEU A 21 -13.36 3.18 -16.29
CA LEU A 21 -13.22 3.89 -15.02
C LEU A 21 -12.42 3.08 -14.00
N GLY A 22 -12.64 1.77 -13.92
CA GLY A 22 -11.91 0.87 -13.05
C GLY A 22 -10.42 0.76 -13.39
N SER A 23 -10.05 0.90 -14.68
CA SER A 23 -8.67 0.86 -15.14
C SER A 23 -7.93 2.19 -14.99
N ILE A 24 -8.64 3.32 -15.08
CA ILE A 24 -8.04 4.63 -14.80
C ILE A 24 -7.81 4.78 -13.29
N GLY A 25 -8.76 4.31 -12.48
CA GLY A 25 -8.70 4.44 -11.04
C GLY A 25 -8.72 5.91 -10.59
N PHE A 26 -8.29 6.15 -9.37
CA PHE A 26 -8.02 7.49 -8.85
C PHE A 26 -6.87 7.45 -7.86
N THR A 27 -6.16 8.58 -7.75
CA THR A 27 -5.05 8.72 -6.81
C THR A 27 -5.39 9.79 -5.79
N THR A 28 -5.20 9.48 -4.52
CA THR A 28 -5.21 10.48 -3.43
C THR A 28 -3.79 10.69 -2.94
N THR A 29 -3.44 11.92 -2.64
CA THR A 29 -2.11 12.28 -2.12
C THR A 29 -2.28 13.01 -0.80
N GLY A 30 -1.28 12.93 0.06
CA GLY A 30 -1.23 13.64 1.32
C GLY A 30 0.18 13.60 1.90
N GLU A 31 0.33 14.23 3.05
CA GLU A 31 1.59 14.31 3.77
C GLU A 31 1.31 14.08 5.26
N VAL A 32 2.21 13.35 5.91
CA VAL A 32 2.24 13.18 7.35
C VAL A 32 3.56 13.77 7.82
N GLY A 33 3.45 14.90 8.52
CA GLY A 33 4.62 15.59 9.07
C GLY A 33 4.88 15.28 10.53
N ASP A 34 5.94 15.89 11.06
CA ASP A 34 6.34 15.85 12.47
C ASP A 34 6.59 14.41 13.00
N ILE A 35 7.02 13.49 12.12
CA ILE A 35 7.32 12.11 12.54
C ILE A 35 8.67 12.12 13.25
N PRO A 36 8.74 11.72 14.54
CA PRO A 36 9.98 11.79 15.30
C PRO A 36 11.03 10.84 14.72
N THR A 37 12.22 11.35 14.49
CA THR A 37 13.32 10.56 13.94
C THR A 37 13.87 9.57 14.98
N PRO A 38 14.20 8.33 14.58
CA PRO A 38 14.86 7.36 15.44
C PRO A 38 16.13 7.89 16.10
N ASN A 39 16.30 7.62 17.40
CA ASN A 39 17.48 8.02 18.18
C ASN A 39 18.40 6.85 18.54
N VAL A 40 18.15 5.67 17.99
CA VAL A 40 18.97 4.47 18.15
C VAL A 40 19.33 3.97 16.74
N PRO A 41 20.63 3.78 16.43
CA PRO A 41 21.03 3.29 15.13
C PRO A 41 20.62 1.83 14.92
N GLU A 42 20.52 1.43 13.65
CA GLU A 42 20.27 0.04 13.23
C GLU A 42 18.99 -0.60 13.79
N ARG A 43 17.97 0.22 14.09
CA ARG A 43 16.68 -0.25 14.59
C ARG A 43 15.51 0.40 13.87
N THR A 44 14.53 -0.43 13.48
CA THR A 44 13.21 0.04 13.05
C THR A 44 12.34 0.37 14.27
N PHE A 45 11.73 1.55 14.25
CA PHE A 45 10.68 1.98 15.16
C PHE A 45 9.36 2.04 14.41
N PHE A 46 8.35 1.33 14.90
CA PHE A 46 7.04 1.24 14.26
C PHE A 46 6.09 2.29 14.81
N ALA A 47 5.17 2.75 13.97
CA ALA A 47 4.03 3.54 14.40
C ALA A 47 3.15 2.75 15.38
N ASP A 48 2.54 3.45 16.34
CA ASP A 48 1.65 2.82 17.32
C ASP A 48 0.37 2.29 16.67
N ASP A 49 -0.23 3.09 15.78
CA ASP A 49 -1.45 2.76 15.06
C ASP A 49 -1.16 2.02 13.74
N PRO A 50 -2.01 1.05 13.36
CA PRO A 50 -1.88 0.36 12.09
C PRO A 50 -2.23 1.27 10.92
N LEU A 51 -1.68 0.95 9.75
CA LEU A 51 -2.07 1.57 8.49
C LEU A 51 -3.55 1.30 8.20
N PRO A 52 -4.28 2.26 7.59
CA PRO A 52 -5.69 2.09 7.26
C PRO A 52 -5.93 0.85 6.40
N GLU A 53 -6.81 -0.04 6.86
CA GLU A 53 -7.15 -1.25 6.13
C GLU A 53 -7.98 -0.95 4.88
N ASN A 54 -7.67 -1.64 3.78
CA ASN A 54 -8.55 -1.67 2.61
C ASN A 54 -9.59 -2.79 2.77
N GLY A 55 -10.74 -2.48 3.37
CA GLY A 55 -11.83 -3.45 3.60
C GLY A 55 -12.48 -4.02 2.33
N LEU A 56 -12.08 -3.55 1.14
CA LEU A 56 -12.58 -4.02 -0.15
C LEU A 56 -11.46 -4.54 -1.07
N THR A 57 -10.32 -4.99 -0.53
CA THR A 57 -9.15 -5.53 -1.29
C THR A 57 -9.51 -6.51 -2.40
N THR A 58 -10.57 -7.30 -2.22
CA THR A 58 -11.05 -8.25 -3.24
C THR A 58 -11.59 -7.55 -4.50
N PHE A 59 -12.21 -6.39 -4.34
CA PHE A 59 -12.87 -5.62 -5.39
C PHE A 59 -12.08 -4.37 -5.81
N ILE A 60 -11.21 -3.86 -4.95
CA ILE A 60 -10.44 -2.63 -5.13
C ILE A 60 -8.99 -2.92 -4.76
N SER A 61 -8.09 -2.79 -5.71
CA SER A 61 -6.64 -2.84 -5.47
C SER A 61 -6.16 -1.44 -5.08
N ALA A 62 -5.32 -1.37 -4.05
CA ALA A 62 -4.69 -0.16 -3.59
C ALA A 62 -3.18 -0.30 -3.70
N THR A 63 -2.52 0.64 -4.37
CA THR A 63 -1.07 0.73 -4.43
C THR A 63 -0.67 2.01 -3.69
N VAL A 64 0.13 1.86 -2.64
CA VAL A 64 0.64 2.97 -1.82
C VAL A 64 2.06 3.27 -2.29
N THR A 65 2.36 4.55 -2.46
CA THR A 65 3.70 5.07 -2.71
C THR A 65 4.03 6.05 -1.60
N LEU A 66 5.13 5.85 -0.89
CA LEU A 66 5.65 6.73 0.15
C LEU A 66 6.96 7.34 -0.32
N THR A 67 7.18 8.62 -0.08
CA THR A 67 8.43 9.34 -0.37
C THR A 67 8.75 10.25 0.80
N TRP A 68 10.03 10.48 1.06
CA TRP A 68 10.49 11.33 2.16
C TRP A 68 11.74 12.09 1.73
N ASP A 69 11.99 13.24 2.33
CA ASP A 69 13.00 14.20 1.88
C ASP A 69 14.38 13.97 2.54
N ARG A 70 14.76 12.70 2.74
CA ARG A 70 15.97 12.33 3.50
C ARG A 70 16.61 11.03 3.02
N ASP A 71 17.94 11.01 3.07
CA ASP A 71 18.80 9.87 2.71
C ASP A 71 19.37 9.12 3.92
N ASP A 72 19.24 9.68 5.13
CA ASP A 72 19.77 9.11 6.37
C ASP A 72 18.77 8.22 7.13
N ILE A 73 17.56 8.05 6.61
CA ILE A 73 16.52 7.17 7.14
C ILE A 73 16.00 6.19 6.08
N TYR A 74 15.43 5.09 6.55
CA TYR A 74 14.66 4.16 5.73
C TYR A 74 13.24 4.01 6.26
N VAL A 75 12.32 3.61 5.39
CA VAL A 75 10.94 3.28 5.75
C VAL A 75 10.65 1.83 5.40
N VAL A 76 9.94 1.14 6.28
CA VAL A 76 9.47 -0.24 6.09
C VAL A 76 7.98 -0.36 6.35
N ILE A 77 7.35 -1.33 5.70
CA ILE A 77 6.04 -1.85 6.10
C ILE A 77 6.22 -3.27 6.63
N ALA A 78 5.65 -3.56 7.79
CA ALA A 78 5.69 -4.88 8.39
C ALA A 78 4.33 -5.27 8.98
N GLU A 79 4.14 -6.57 9.18
CA GLU A 79 2.96 -7.10 9.85
C GLU A 79 3.03 -6.92 11.38
N GLU A 80 1.90 -7.14 12.05
CA GLU A 80 1.79 -6.98 13.51
C GLU A 80 2.72 -7.91 14.30
N ASP A 81 2.94 -9.12 13.82
CA ASP A 81 3.84 -10.10 14.42
C ASP A 81 5.30 -9.65 14.34
N GLU A 82 5.71 -9.08 13.22
CA GLU A 82 7.05 -8.53 13.03
C GLU A 82 7.30 -7.32 13.92
N LYS A 83 6.34 -6.39 13.98
CA LYS A 83 6.38 -5.27 14.94
C LYS A 83 6.60 -5.77 16.36
N LYS A 84 5.78 -6.73 16.82
CA LYS A 84 5.87 -7.30 18.18
C LYS A 84 7.22 -7.96 18.43
N ARG A 85 7.76 -8.67 17.43
CA ARG A 85 9.07 -9.30 17.52
C ARG A 85 10.15 -8.24 17.76
N CYS A 86 10.18 -7.19 16.94
CA CYS A 86 11.19 -6.14 17.02
C CYS A 86 11.08 -5.28 18.28
N GLU A 87 9.87 -5.07 18.80
CA GLU A 87 9.65 -4.36 20.07
C GLU A 87 10.01 -5.21 21.29
N SER A 88 9.85 -6.54 21.21
CA SER A 88 10.19 -7.47 22.31
C SER A 88 11.69 -7.63 22.55
N LEU A 89 12.53 -7.24 21.58
CA LEU A 89 13.98 -7.33 21.69
C LEU A 89 14.52 -6.23 22.62
N PRO A 90 15.32 -6.59 23.64
CA PRO A 90 15.93 -5.61 24.53
C PRO A 90 16.85 -4.65 23.76
N PRO A 91 16.88 -3.35 24.13
CA PRO A 91 17.84 -2.41 23.56
C PRO A 91 19.28 -2.92 23.71
N GLY A 92 20.02 -3.02 22.61
CA GLY A 92 21.43 -3.45 22.61
C GLY A 92 21.69 -4.95 22.47
N LEU A 93 20.64 -5.77 22.27
CA LEU A 93 20.75 -7.18 21.86
C LEU A 93 20.45 -7.41 20.36
N PHE A 94 20.33 -6.34 19.58
CA PHE A 94 20.39 -6.42 18.12
C PHE A 94 21.74 -7.02 17.77
N SER A 95 21.71 -8.25 17.25
CA SER A 95 22.89 -9.08 17.06
C SER A 95 23.97 -8.28 16.30
N GLN A 96 25.10 -8.03 16.97
CA GLN A 96 26.35 -7.46 16.43
C GLN A 96 26.98 -8.35 15.31
N GLY A 97 26.19 -8.79 14.33
CA GLY A 97 26.60 -9.76 13.33
C GLY A 97 25.52 -10.23 12.34
N SER A 98 24.27 -9.78 12.46
CA SER A 98 23.25 -9.96 11.42
C SER A 98 22.58 -8.62 11.16
N GLY A 99 23.19 -7.76 10.34
CA GLY A 99 22.65 -6.46 9.93
C GLY A 99 21.37 -6.53 9.09
N THR A 100 20.52 -7.52 9.38
CA THR A 100 19.27 -7.85 8.72
C THR A 100 18.10 -7.93 9.72
N ALA A 101 18.32 -8.18 11.02
CA ALA A 101 17.21 -8.38 11.97
C ALA A 101 16.60 -7.04 12.44
N CYS A 102 15.30 -6.82 12.21
CA CYS A 102 14.58 -5.57 12.51
C CYS A 102 15.13 -4.34 11.79
N THR A 103 15.63 -4.56 10.58
CA THR A 103 16.21 -3.57 9.66
C THR A 103 15.44 -3.61 8.33
N PRO A 104 15.74 -2.75 7.32
CA PRO A 104 15.04 -2.83 6.04
C PRO A 104 15.40 -4.10 5.25
N TYR A 105 16.40 -4.86 5.69
CA TYR A 105 16.85 -6.11 5.08
C TYR A 105 16.31 -7.36 5.79
N ASP A 106 15.37 -7.20 6.72
CA ASP A 106 14.70 -8.32 7.38
C ASP A 106 13.82 -9.07 6.37
N THR A 107 13.82 -10.39 6.42
CA THR A 107 13.01 -11.22 5.52
C THR A 107 11.52 -11.16 5.83
N ASP A 108 11.16 -10.75 7.04
CA ASP A 108 9.77 -10.64 7.51
C ASP A 108 9.21 -9.22 7.35
N VAL A 109 9.99 -8.30 6.76
CA VAL A 109 9.50 -7.01 6.28
C VAL A 109 8.79 -7.22 4.93
N VAL A 110 7.59 -6.65 4.80
CA VAL A 110 6.75 -6.77 3.60
C VAL A 110 7.38 -5.99 2.44
N VAL A 111 7.80 -4.76 2.73
CA VAL A 111 8.48 -3.90 1.78
C VAL A 111 9.36 -2.89 2.52
N ALA A 112 10.49 -2.54 1.93
CA ALA A 112 11.44 -1.58 2.49
C ALA A 112 11.95 -0.62 1.41
N GLY A 113 12.23 0.61 1.82
CA GLY A 113 12.77 1.66 0.98
C GLY A 113 13.86 2.41 1.75
N THR A 114 15.05 2.47 1.17
CA THR A 114 16.24 3.09 1.79
C THR A 114 16.64 4.39 1.11
N ASP A 115 15.93 4.77 0.04
CA ASP A 115 16.13 6.01 -0.72
C ASP A 115 14.82 6.78 -0.70
N GLY A 116 14.83 7.98 -0.12
CA GLY A 116 13.62 8.81 0.01
C GLY A 116 13.14 9.44 -1.29
N ASP A 117 14.04 9.64 -2.27
CA ASP A 117 13.72 10.17 -3.58
C ASP A 117 13.07 9.10 -4.48
N GLU A 118 13.58 7.87 -4.44
CA GLU A 118 12.93 6.72 -5.10
C GLU A 118 11.65 6.31 -4.36
N GLY A 119 11.68 6.40 -3.03
CA GLY A 119 10.59 6.07 -2.13
C GLY A 119 10.32 4.56 -2.00
N LEU A 120 9.13 4.26 -1.49
CA LEU A 120 8.63 2.92 -1.25
C LEU A 120 7.31 2.74 -2.00
N THR A 121 7.19 1.69 -2.82
CA THR A 121 5.90 1.34 -3.46
C THR A 121 5.44 -0.04 -2.98
N TRP A 122 4.19 -0.12 -2.54
CA TRP A 122 3.59 -1.32 -1.96
C TRP A 122 2.16 -1.53 -2.46
N ASP A 123 1.89 -2.73 -2.98
CA ASP A 123 0.53 -3.17 -3.29
C ASP A 123 -0.12 -3.71 -2.00
N VAL A 124 -1.15 -3.01 -1.52
CA VAL A 124 -1.78 -3.30 -0.22
C VAL A 124 -2.52 -4.62 -0.28
N GLU A 125 -2.05 -5.57 0.52
CA GLU A 125 -2.69 -6.85 0.74
C GLU A 125 -3.69 -6.78 1.90
N SER A 126 -4.49 -7.84 2.03
CA SER A 126 -5.44 -7.94 3.15
C SER A 126 -4.68 -8.31 4.42
N GLY A 127 -4.65 -7.40 5.39
CA GLY A 127 -3.97 -7.64 6.67
C GLY A 127 -3.87 -6.37 7.51
N VAL A 128 -3.21 -6.51 8.67
CA VAL A 128 -2.89 -5.39 9.56
C VAL A 128 -1.40 -5.11 9.44
N TYR A 129 -1.09 -3.92 8.92
CA TYR A 129 0.29 -3.52 8.63
C TYR A 129 0.65 -2.27 9.41
N TYR A 130 1.94 -2.12 9.73
CA TYR A 130 2.50 -0.99 10.43
C TYR A 130 3.64 -0.40 9.61
N ALA A 131 3.67 0.93 9.52
CA ALA A 131 4.83 1.64 9.00
C ALA A 131 5.91 1.72 10.08
N GLY A 132 7.15 1.54 9.69
CA GLY A 132 8.32 1.69 10.55
C GLY A 132 9.38 2.57 9.90
N ILE A 133 10.17 3.23 10.75
CA ILE A 133 11.28 4.10 10.36
C ILE A 133 12.55 3.69 11.11
N GLY A 134 13.69 3.73 10.44
CA GLY A 134 15.00 3.50 11.05
C GLY A 134 16.09 4.31 10.38
N THR A 135 17.33 4.23 10.88
CA THR A 135 18.49 4.94 10.33
C THR A 135 19.31 4.02 9.42
N VAL A 136 19.77 4.53 8.28
CA VAL A 136 20.58 3.74 7.33
C VAL A 136 22.02 3.55 7.82
N GLU A 137 22.56 4.53 8.57
CA GLU A 137 23.92 4.52 9.09
C GLU A 137 23.96 4.43 10.63
N ASP A 138 25.16 4.16 11.19
CA ASP A 138 25.50 4.22 12.62
C ASP A 138 25.34 5.64 13.25
N GLY A 139 24.94 6.62 12.44
CA GLY A 139 24.73 8.01 12.82
C GLY A 139 23.30 8.30 13.26
N LEU A 140 23.15 9.35 14.07
CA LEU A 140 21.84 9.92 14.33
C LEU A 140 21.38 10.74 13.11
N PRO A 141 20.10 10.66 12.74
CA PRO A 141 19.54 11.42 11.64
C PRO A 141 19.71 12.92 11.88
N SER A 142 19.95 13.67 10.81
CA SER A 142 20.00 15.13 10.82
C SER A 142 18.63 15.73 11.14
N GLY A 143 18.41 16.18 12.37
CA GLY A 143 17.13 16.76 12.81
C GLY A 143 16.31 15.79 13.66
N VAL A 144 15.12 16.24 14.06
CA VAL A 144 14.26 15.52 15.02
C VAL A 144 12.96 15.02 14.41
N GLU A 145 12.63 15.50 13.21
CA GLU A 145 11.37 15.27 12.53
C GLU A 145 11.63 14.94 11.05
N VAL A 146 10.72 14.17 10.45
CA VAL A 146 10.67 13.91 9.02
C VAL A 146 9.23 14.01 8.52
N ASP A 147 9.09 14.55 7.31
CA ASP A 147 7.83 14.61 6.60
C ASP A 147 7.77 13.48 5.56
N ILE A 148 6.70 12.68 5.62
CA ILE A 148 6.46 11.59 4.67
C ILE A 148 5.28 11.96 3.79
N SER A 149 5.56 12.12 2.50
CA SER A 149 4.54 12.24 1.46
C SER A 149 4.02 10.85 1.08
N TYR A 150 2.71 10.72 0.93
CA TYR A 150 2.08 9.49 0.48
C TYR A 150 1.14 9.72 -0.70
N SER A 151 1.05 8.70 -1.56
CA SER A 151 0.15 8.62 -2.69
C SER A 151 -0.52 7.25 -2.68
N VAL A 152 -1.85 7.20 -2.64
CA VAL A 152 -2.62 5.96 -2.73
C VAL A 152 -3.36 5.93 -4.06
N HIS A 153 -2.96 5.02 -4.93
CA HIS A 153 -3.63 4.75 -6.20
C HIS A 153 -4.63 3.61 -6.03
N LEU A 154 -5.90 3.87 -6.32
CA LEU A 154 -7.00 2.92 -6.19
C LEU A 154 -7.54 2.54 -7.56
N GLN A 155 -7.59 1.25 -7.85
CA GLN A 155 -8.07 0.70 -9.11
C GLN A 155 -9.04 -0.47 -8.88
N ALA A 156 -9.83 -0.81 -9.91
CA ALA A 156 -10.67 -1.99 -9.84
C ALA A 156 -9.83 -3.26 -9.69
N GLY A 157 -10.17 -4.09 -8.71
CA GLY A 157 -9.58 -5.41 -8.53
C GLY A 157 -10.09 -6.42 -9.56
N PHE A 158 -9.43 -7.56 -9.64
CA PHE A 158 -9.76 -8.64 -10.58
C PHE A 158 -11.24 -9.05 -10.52
N VAL A 159 -11.80 -9.20 -9.31
CA VAL A 159 -13.20 -9.60 -9.13
C VAL A 159 -14.17 -8.55 -9.70
N SER A 160 -13.85 -7.26 -9.57
CA SER A 160 -14.65 -6.19 -10.16
C SER A 160 -14.68 -6.28 -11.69
N TYR A 161 -13.53 -6.49 -12.34
CA TYR A 161 -13.51 -6.71 -13.79
C TYR A 161 -14.28 -7.94 -14.23
N PHE A 162 -14.21 -9.04 -13.46
CA PHE A 162 -15.01 -10.23 -13.72
C PHE A 162 -16.51 -9.93 -13.66
N LEU A 163 -16.96 -9.17 -12.65
CA LEU A 163 -18.36 -8.74 -12.53
C LEU A 163 -18.77 -7.81 -13.68
N PHE A 164 -17.91 -6.90 -14.11
CA PHE A 164 -18.17 -6.03 -15.26
C PHE A 164 -18.33 -6.85 -16.55
N ALA A 165 -17.48 -7.86 -16.75
CA ALA A 165 -17.58 -8.77 -17.88
C ALA A 165 -18.88 -9.58 -17.86
N LEU A 166 -19.31 -10.09 -16.70
CA LEU A 166 -20.60 -10.77 -16.55
C LEU A 166 -21.78 -9.84 -16.83
N LEU A 167 -21.72 -8.59 -16.38
CA LEU A 167 -22.74 -7.58 -16.67
C LEU A 167 -22.83 -7.28 -18.16
N GLY A 168 -21.68 -7.17 -18.84
CA GLY A 168 -21.61 -7.00 -20.30
C GLY A 168 -22.15 -8.20 -21.05
N ALA A 169 -21.73 -9.42 -20.70
CA ALA A 169 -22.19 -10.65 -21.31
C ALA A 169 -23.70 -10.87 -21.11
N GLY A 170 -24.19 -10.62 -19.89
CA GLY A 170 -25.62 -10.68 -19.55
C GLY A 170 -26.43 -9.63 -20.31
N GLY A 171 -25.93 -8.41 -20.43
CA GLY A 171 -26.53 -7.35 -21.24
C GLY A 171 -26.62 -7.73 -22.72
N PHE A 172 -25.54 -8.29 -23.27
CA PHE A 172 -25.52 -8.77 -24.64
C PHE A 172 -26.52 -9.91 -24.86
N ALA A 173 -26.54 -10.91 -23.98
CA ALA A 173 -27.51 -12.01 -24.05
C ALA A 173 -28.95 -11.50 -23.99
N TYR A 174 -29.26 -10.57 -23.08
CA TYR A 174 -30.59 -9.98 -22.95
C TYR A 174 -31.02 -9.18 -24.19
N SER A 175 -30.07 -8.54 -24.89
CA SER A 175 -30.38 -7.85 -26.16
C SER A 175 -30.88 -8.77 -27.27
N ARG A 176 -30.62 -10.09 -27.14
CA ARG A 176 -30.96 -11.12 -28.13
C ARG A 176 -32.21 -11.93 -27.77
N VAL A 177 -32.83 -11.66 -26.62
CA VAL A 177 -34.06 -12.33 -26.21
C VAL A 177 -35.23 -11.78 -27.05
N GLU A 178 -35.98 -12.70 -27.66
CA GLU A 178 -37.08 -12.38 -28.60
C GLU A 178 -38.40 -12.02 -27.92
#